data_AF-A0AAV2QJ89-F1
#
_entry.id   AF-A0AAV2QJ89-F1
#
_cell.length_a   1.000
_cell.length_b   1.000
_cell.length_c   1.000
_cell.angle_alpha   90.00
_cell.angle_beta   90.00
_cell.angle_gamma   90.00
#
_symmetry.space_group_name_H-M   'P 1'
#
loop_
_entity.id
_entity.type
_entity.pdbx_description
1 polymer ?
#
loop_
_entity_poly.entity_id
_entity_poly.type
_entity_poly.pdbx_seq_one_letter_code
_entity_poly.pdbx_strand_id
1 'polypeptide(L)'
;MATVKRNGDSYVRAIAGCRKVLDQAISLGFTPSILDIGGGFPLKADIHFTAIAAAINETLDQYFPNDGPIEVIAEPGRYIAGTALSLVTMITSRRLIKRNDGEIMSAIYYLNDGIYGSFHTIKIINRIVKPKIIRKTHSSEDDTKLGSCIASDVWGPTCDSYDKVGSSMDLPLLSVGDWLFWPDMGDYTLTLQSSFNSYTKASIQYCKTNI
;
A
#
# COMPACT_ATOMS: atom_id res chain seq x y z
N MET A 1 -11.44 7.15 5.63
CA MET A 1 -10.49 6.63 4.61
C MET A 1 -11.27 5.66 3.74
N ALA A 2 -11.52 5.98 2.47
CA ALA A 2 -12.30 5.09 1.60
C ALA A 2 -11.56 3.77 1.40
N THR A 3 -12.23 2.67 1.75
CA THR A 3 -11.77 1.29 1.53
C THR A 3 -11.57 1.06 0.04
N VAL A 4 -10.55 0.28 -0.35
CA VAL A 4 -10.33 -0.12 -1.75
C VAL A 4 -11.61 -0.75 -2.29
N LYS A 5 -12.21 -0.11 -3.30
CA LYS A 5 -13.39 -0.65 -3.97
C LYS A 5 -12.92 -1.74 -4.94
N ARG A 6 -13.46 -2.95 -4.78
CA ARG A 6 -13.09 -4.11 -5.60
C ARG A 6 -13.92 -4.22 -6.89
N ASN A 7 -15.01 -3.47 -6.99
CA ASN A 7 -15.86 -3.41 -8.18
C ASN A 7 -16.52 -2.03 -8.35
N GLY A 8 -17.07 -1.80 -9.55
CA GLY A 8 -17.70 -0.54 -9.95
C GLY A 8 -19.04 -0.25 -9.26
N ASP A 9 -19.76 -1.27 -8.77
CA ASP A 9 -21.14 -1.16 -8.27
C ASP A 9 -21.34 -0.07 -7.22
N SER A 10 -20.32 0.13 -6.37
CA SER A 10 -20.37 1.16 -5.34
C SER A 10 -20.32 2.58 -5.92
N TYR A 11 -19.60 2.80 -7.02
CA TYR A 11 -19.66 4.06 -7.78
C TYR A 11 -20.98 4.18 -8.53
N VAL A 12 -21.44 3.10 -9.17
CA VAL A 12 -22.72 3.08 -9.90
C VAL A 12 -23.86 3.56 -8.98
N ARG A 13 -23.98 2.96 -7.79
CA ARG A 13 -24.99 3.35 -6.80
C ARG A 13 -24.81 4.77 -6.29
N ALA A 14 -23.57 5.21 -6.08
CA ALA A 14 -23.28 6.56 -5.59
C ALA A 14 -23.67 7.62 -6.62
N ILE A 15 -23.26 7.47 -7.88
CA ILE A 15 -23.58 8.38 -8.97
C ILE A 15 -25.10 8.46 -9.18
N ALA A 16 -25.79 7.32 -9.23
CA ALA A 16 -27.25 7.30 -9.32
C ALA A 16 -27.94 7.99 -8.12
N GLY A 17 -27.34 7.88 -6.92
CA GLY A 17 -27.78 8.61 -5.73
C GLY A 17 -27.58 10.11 -5.85
N CYS A 18 -26.41 10.55 -6.33
CA CYS A 18 -26.09 11.95 -6.57
C CYS A 18 -27.08 12.60 -7.54
N ARG A 19 -27.56 11.88 -8.57
CA ARG A 19 -28.60 12.39 -9.48
C ARG A 19 -29.87 12.78 -8.73
N LYS A 20 -30.34 11.92 -7.82
CA LYS A 20 -31.55 12.18 -7.02
C LYS A 20 -31.38 13.42 -6.12
N VAL A 21 -30.20 13.57 -5.53
CA VAL A 21 -29.86 14.74 -4.69
C VAL A 21 -29.80 16.00 -5.55
N LEU A 22 -29.22 15.93 -6.74
CA LEU A 22 -29.15 17.05 -7.67
C LEU A 22 -30.54 17.52 -8.10
N ASP A 23 -31.45 16.60 -8.41
CA ASP A 23 -32.84 16.94 -8.78
C ASP A 23 -33.58 17.66 -7.63
N GLN A 24 -33.35 17.22 -6.39
CA GLN A 24 -33.88 17.89 -5.19
C GLN A 24 -33.25 19.26 -4.97
N ALA A 25 -31.95 19.41 -5.20
CA ALA A 25 -31.28 20.70 -5.06
C ALA A 25 -31.82 21.71 -6.08
N ILE A 26 -32.01 21.29 -7.33
CA ILE A 26 -32.57 22.13 -8.40
C ILE A 26 -34.00 22.56 -8.06
N SER A 27 -34.85 21.66 -7.55
CA SER A 27 -36.23 22.02 -7.18
C SER A 27 -36.32 23.01 -6.01
N LEU A 28 -35.26 23.09 -5.19
CA LEU A 28 -35.09 24.09 -4.13
C LEU A 28 -34.43 25.40 -4.60
N GLY A 29 -34.11 25.52 -5.90
CA GLY A 29 -33.52 26.72 -6.49
C GLY A 29 -31.99 26.80 -6.41
N PHE A 30 -31.31 25.71 -6.02
CA PHE A 30 -29.86 25.63 -6.13
C PHE A 30 -29.41 25.37 -7.57
N THR A 31 -28.21 25.83 -7.91
CA THR A 31 -27.56 25.59 -9.21
C THR A 31 -26.21 24.89 -9.03
N PRO A 32 -26.17 23.60 -8.63
CA PRO A 32 -24.91 22.88 -8.50
C PRO A 32 -24.23 22.74 -9.86
N SER A 33 -22.90 22.80 -9.87
CA SER A 33 -22.08 22.73 -11.10
C SER A 33 -21.01 21.64 -11.06
N ILE A 34 -20.84 20.93 -9.94
CA ILE A 34 -19.77 19.95 -9.76
C ILE A 34 -20.34 18.64 -9.20
N LEU A 35 -19.93 17.52 -9.79
CA LEU A 35 -20.04 16.18 -9.23
C LEU A 35 -18.65 15.67 -8.88
N ASP A 36 -18.42 15.41 -7.59
CA ASP A 36 -17.19 14.75 -7.12
C ASP A 36 -17.45 13.26 -6.91
N ILE A 37 -16.77 12.41 -7.69
CA ILE A 37 -16.89 10.94 -7.57
C ILE A 37 -15.92 10.35 -6.52
N GLY A 38 -15.08 11.19 -5.92
CA GLY A 38 -14.11 10.85 -4.89
C GLY A 38 -12.96 9.99 -5.40
N GLY A 39 -12.33 9.27 -4.47
CA GLY A 39 -11.27 8.30 -4.73
C GLY A 39 -11.68 6.86 -4.41
N GLY A 40 -10.67 6.02 -4.10
CA GLY A 40 -10.87 4.60 -3.81
C GLY A 40 -10.58 3.68 -5.01
N PHE A 41 -10.01 4.25 -6.07
CA PHE A 41 -9.42 3.51 -7.19
C PHE A 41 -8.35 2.51 -6.69
N PRO A 42 -8.19 1.36 -7.38
CA PRO A 42 -7.17 0.37 -7.06
C PRO A 42 -5.76 0.98 -7.15
N LEU A 43 -4.79 0.33 -6.50
CA LEU A 43 -3.40 0.79 -6.47
C LEU A 43 -2.72 0.73 -7.85
N LYS A 44 -3.12 -0.21 -8.70
CA LYS A 44 -2.54 -0.45 -10.02
C LYS A 44 -3.60 -0.37 -11.09
N ALA A 45 -3.20 0.07 -12.28
CA ALA A 45 -4.04 0.08 -13.47
C ALA A 45 -4.13 -1.34 -14.08
N ASP A 46 -4.71 -2.26 -13.32
CA ASP A 46 -4.97 -3.63 -13.74
C ASP A 46 -6.40 -3.79 -14.30
N ILE A 47 -6.81 -5.03 -14.56
CA ILE A 47 -8.13 -5.36 -15.08
C ILE A 47 -9.27 -4.86 -14.18
N HIS A 48 -9.02 -4.71 -12.88
CA HIS A 48 -10.02 -4.16 -11.96
C HIS A 48 -10.19 -2.67 -12.15
N PHE A 49 -9.10 -1.93 -12.38
CA PHE A 49 -9.19 -0.49 -12.69
C PHE A 49 -10.01 -0.25 -13.95
N THR A 50 -9.74 -0.98 -15.03
CA THR A 50 -10.45 -0.82 -16.30
C THR A 50 -11.94 -1.14 -16.16
N ALA A 51 -12.29 -2.19 -15.41
CA ALA A 51 -13.69 -2.55 -15.16
C ALA A 51 -14.42 -1.49 -14.32
N ILE A 52 -13.75 -0.92 -13.31
CA ILE A 52 -14.30 0.17 -12.49
C ILE A 52 -14.50 1.42 -13.34
N ALA A 53 -13.51 1.80 -14.14
CA ALA A 53 -13.59 2.98 -15.01
C ALA A 53 -14.72 2.84 -16.05
N ALA A 54 -14.87 1.67 -16.66
CA ALA A 54 -15.97 1.41 -17.60
C ALA A 54 -17.34 1.57 -16.94
N ALA A 55 -17.54 0.97 -15.76
CA ALA A 55 -18.80 1.09 -15.02
C ALA A 55 -19.09 2.54 -14.58
N ILE A 56 -18.07 3.30 -14.18
CA ILE A 56 -18.19 4.73 -13.87
C ILE A 56 -18.64 5.49 -15.12
N ASN A 57 -17.93 5.32 -16.24
CA ASN A 57 -18.23 6.04 -17.49
C ASN A 57 -19.66 5.76 -17.99
N GLU A 58 -20.06 4.48 -18.04
CA GLU A 58 -21.43 4.10 -18.44
C GLU A 58 -22.50 4.76 -17.55
N THR A 59 -22.24 4.83 -16.24
CA THR A 59 -23.18 5.45 -15.30
C THR A 59 -23.18 6.98 -15.41
N LEU A 60 -22.04 7.60 -15.65
CA LEU A 60 -21.94 9.04 -15.88
C LEU A 60 -22.67 9.42 -17.18
N ASP A 61 -22.48 8.68 -18.27
CA ASP A 61 -23.18 8.90 -19.53
C ASP A 61 -24.72 8.83 -19.35
N GLN A 62 -25.19 7.96 -18.45
CA GLN A 62 -26.61 7.83 -18.13
C GLN A 62 -27.18 9.00 -17.31
N TYR A 63 -26.46 9.50 -16.30
CA TYR A 63 -27.01 10.41 -15.29
C TYR A 63 -26.46 11.86 -15.33
N PHE A 64 -25.28 12.04 -15.92
CA PHE A 64 -24.50 13.28 -15.99
C PHE A 64 -23.80 13.37 -17.36
N PRO A 65 -24.55 13.52 -18.47
CA PRO A 65 -23.97 13.52 -19.80
C PRO A 65 -23.01 14.71 -20.01
N ASN A 66 -21.99 14.52 -20.85
CA ASN A 66 -20.87 15.45 -21.03
C ASN A 66 -21.24 16.85 -21.55
N ASP A 67 -22.41 17.00 -22.18
CA ASP A 67 -22.96 18.28 -22.65
C ASP A 67 -23.81 19.00 -21.58
N GLY A 68 -23.96 18.40 -20.40
CA GLY A 68 -24.66 18.96 -19.26
C GLY A 68 -23.89 20.04 -18.50
N PRO A 69 -24.55 20.76 -17.57
CA PRO A 69 -23.95 21.86 -16.82
C PRO A 69 -23.06 21.39 -15.64
N ILE A 70 -22.84 20.08 -15.48
CA ILE A 70 -22.13 19.50 -14.35
C ILE A 70 -20.73 19.07 -14.78
N GLU A 71 -19.73 19.67 -14.15
CA GLU A 71 -18.34 19.24 -14.24
C GLU A 71 -18.10 18.03 -13.32
N VAL A 72 -17.49 16.97 -13.85
CA VAL A 72 -17.17 15.77 -13.07
C VAL A 72 -15.69 15.81 -12.66
N ILE A 73 -15.44 15.71 -11.36
CA ILE A 73 -14.09 15.64 -10.78
C ILE A 73 -13.91 14.34 -9.99
N ALA A 74 -12.66 13.99 -9.70
CA ALA A 74 -12.29 12.82 -8.89
C ALA A 74 -11.12 13.14 -7.96
N GLU A 75 -10.98 12.37 -6.88
CA GLU A 75 -9.93 12.53 -5.85
C GLU A 75 -8.96 11.31 -5.80
N PRO A 76 -8.22 10.98 -6.88
CA PRO A 76 -7.37 9.80 -6.93
C PRO A 76 -6.07 9.97 -6.11
N GLY A 77 -6.11 9.69 -4.81
CA GLY A 77 -4.91 9.71 -3.95
C GLY A 77 -3.98 8.51 -4.14
N ARG A 78 -4.40 7.35 -3.61
CA ARG A 78 -3.60 6.10 -3.63
C ARG A 78 -3.19 5.67 -5.04
N TYR A 79 -4.09 5.86 -6.01
CA TYR A 79 -3.85 5.49 -7.40
C TYR A 79 -2.63 6.23 -7.99
N ILE A 80 -2.47 7.52 -7.67
CA ILE A 80 -1.35 8.33 -8.15
C ILE A 80 -0.09 8.05 -7.33
N ALA A 81 -0.18 8.12 -6.00
CA ALA A 81 0.99 8.11 -5.14
C ALA A 81 1.53 6.72 -4.82
N GLY A 82 0.68 5.69 -4.83
CA GLY A 82 0.98 4.41 -4.21
C GLY A 82 2.17 3.67 -4.81
N THR A 83 2.28 3.63 -6.13
CA THR A 83 3.38 2.94 -6.84
C THR A 83 4.62 3.82 -7.02
N ALA A 84 4.53 5.12 -6.71
CA ALA A 84 5.59 6.09 -6.97
C ALA A 84 6.79 5.96 -6.02
N LEU A 85 6.61 5.35 -4.84
CA LEU A 85 7.68 5.14 -3.87
C LEU A 85 7.87 3.65 -3.59
N SER A 86 9.12 3.27 -3.36
CA SER A 86 9.49 2.00 -2.76
C SER A 86 10.33 2.28 -1.51
N LEU A 87 10.16 1.44 -0.50
CA LEU A 87 10.92 1.54 0.75
C LEU A 87 12.05 0.50 0.73
N VAL A 88 13.19 0.83 1.29
CA VAL A 88 14.31 -0.11 1.47
C VAL A 88 14.71 -0.10 2.94
N THR A 89 14.64 -1.27 3.58
CA THR A 89 14.99 -1.44 5.00
C THR A 89 16.11 -2.44 5.17
N MET A 90 16.89 -2.30 6.23
CA MET A 90 17.99 -3.20 6.56
C MET A 90 17.63 -4.05 7.77
N ILE A 91 18.01 -5.32 7.76
CA ILE A 91 17.94 -6.18 8.95
C ILE A 91 19.02 -5.74 9.93
N THR A 92 18.61 -5.18 11.07
CA THR A 92 19.50 -4.69 12.13
C THR A 92 19.84 -5.77 13.14
N SER A 93 18.90 -6.70 13.40
CA SER A 93 19.14 -7.86 14.25
C SER A 93 18.28 -9.06 13.82
N ARG A 94 18.69 -10.26 14.22
CA ARG A 94 17.95 -11.50 13.96
C ARG A 94 17.98 -12.44 15.15
N ARG A 95 16.91 -13.24 15.31
CA ARG A 95 16.85 -14.37 16.23
C ARG A 95 16.37 -15.60 15.48
N LEU A 96 17.09 -16.72 15.62
CA LEU A 96 16.69 -18.01 15.07
C LEU A 96 16.04 -18.84 16.15
N ILE A 97 14.91 -19.45 15.83
CA ILE A 97 14.21 -20.41 16.68
C ILE A 97 14.57 -21.78 16.15
N LYS A 98 15.22 -22.59 16.99
CA LYS A 98 15.72 -23.91 16.62
C LYS A 98 15.09 -24.99 17.48
N ARG A 99 14.95 -26.20 16.92
CA ARG A 99 14.68 -27.42 17.67
C ARG A 99 15.92 -27.86 18.46
N ASN A 100 15.73 -28.85 19.33
CA ASN A 100 16.79 -29.45 20.13
C ASN A 100 17.89 -30.11 19.27
N ASP A 101 17.56 -30.55 18.06
CA ASP A 101 18.49 -31.12 17.08
C ASP A 101 19.25 -30.05 16.27
N GLY A 102 18.97 -28.77 16.48
CA GLY A 102 19.60 -27.64 15.79
C GLY A 102 18.90 -27.22 14.50
N GLU A 103 17.83 -27.89 14.06
CA GLU A 103 17.02 -27.52 12.91
C GLU A 103 16.37 -26.14 13.12
N ILE A 104 16.49 -25.23 12.15
CA ILE A 104 15.85 -23.91 12.20
C ILE A 104 14.37 -24.07 11.86
N MET A 105 13.49 -23.75 12.82
CA MET A 105 12.03 -23.77 12.62
C MET A 105 11.50 -22.46 12.08
N SER A 106 12.01 -21.35 12.59
CA SER A 106 11.55 -20.01 12.24
C SER A 106 12.60 -18.96 12.57
N ALA A 107 12.41 -17.76 12.04
CA ALA A 107 13.27 -16.62 12.32
C ALA A 107 12.45 -15.39 12.74
N ILE A 108 13.11 -14.51 13.48
CA ILE A 108 12.62 -13.18 13.80
C ILE A 108 13.64 -12.19 13.27
N TYR A 109 13.20 -11.26 12.43
CA TYR A 109 14.04 -10.19 11.88
C TYR A 109 13.55 -8.84 12.39
N TYR A 110 14.49 -7.99 12.80
CA TYR A 110 14.22 -6.62 13.20
C TYR A 110 14.78 -5.67 12.15
N LEU A 111 13.95 -4.72 11.72
CA LEU A 111 14.30 -3.74 10.71
C LEU A 111 14.70 -2.41 11.35
N ASN A 112 15.28 -1.52 10.57
CA ASN A 112 15.52 -0.13 10.93
C ASN A 112 14.31 0.80 10.69
N ASP A 113 13.14 0.25 10.33
CA ASP A 113 11.88 0.98 10.16
C ASP A 113 10.70 0.07 10.55
N GLY A 114 9.60 0.63 11.02
CA GLY A 114 8.51 -0.08 11.68
C GLY A 114 7.13 0.56 11.45
N ILE A 115 6.12 0.09 12.18
CA ILE A 115 4.74 0.60 12.05
C ILE A 115 4.60 2.05 12.53
N TYR A 116 5.55 2.52 13.33
CA TYR A 116 5.60 3.91 13.77
C TYR A 116 6.23 4.84 12.72
N GLY A 117 6.92 4.27 11.73
CA GLY A 117 7.48 4.95 10.57
C GLY A 117 6.72 4.56 9.29
N SER A 118 7.42 3.94 8.35
CA SER A 118 6.88 3.75 7.00
C SER A 118 5.79 2.67 6.88
N PHE A 119 5.66 1.79 7.87
CA PHE A 119 4.73 0.66 7.85
C PHE A 119 3.40 0.93 8.56
N HIS A 120 3.12 2.17 8.94
CA HIS A 120 1.93 2.53 9.71
C HIS A 120 0.62 2.05 9.08
N THR A 121 0.54 2.14 7.76
CA THR A 121 -0.65 1.76 6.98
C THR A 121 -0.97 0.27 7.07
N ILE A 122 0.03 -0.59 7.27
CA ILE A 122 -0.19 -2.05 7.39
C ILE A 122 -1.22 -2.36 8.46
N LYS A 123 -1.16 -1.68 9.60
CA LYS A 123 -2.09 -1.90 10.71
C LYS A 123 -3.44 -1.24 10.49
N ILE A 124 -3.47 0.00 10.00
CA ILE A 124 -4.73 0.74 9.86
C ILE A 124 -5.65 0.13 8.79
N ILE A 125 -5.09 -0.29 7.65
CA ILE A 125 -5.87 -0.76 6.51
C ILE A 125 -5.68 -2.25 6.21
N ASN A 126 -5.08 -3.01 7.15
CA ASN A 126 -4.77 -4.44 6.99
C ASN A 126 -4.04 -4.74 5.67
N ARG A 127 -3.11 -3.87 5.29
CA ARG A 127 -2.37 -4.00 4.03
C ARG A 127 -1.31 -5.08 4.17
N ILE A 128 -1.31 -6.04 3.26
CA ILE A 128 -0.24 -7.02 3.14
C ILE A 128 0.85 -6.43 2.25
N VAL A 129 2.07 -6.37 2.78
CA VAL A 129 3.28 -6.05 2.00
C VAL A 129 4.16 -7.30 1.94
N LYS A 130 4.89 -7.45 0.84
CA LYS A 130 5.86 -8.52 0.66
C LYS A 130 7.19 -7.91 0.21
N PRO A 131 8.29 -8.19 0.90
CA PRO A 131 9.58 -7.68 0.49
C PRO A 131 10.12 -8.49 -0.70
N LYS A 132 10.88 -7.81 -1.56
CA LYS A 132 11.90 -8.43 -2.40
C LYS A 132 13.23 -8.36 -1.65
N ILE A 133 14.07 -9.37 -1.81
CA ILE A 133 15.29 -9.52 -1.01
C ILE A 133 16.48 -8.97 -1.80
N ILE A 134 17.31 -8.17 -1.14
CA ILE A 134 18.57 -7.64 -1.67
C ILE A 134 19.68 -8.09 -0.71
N ARG A 135 20.43 -9.13 -1.11
CA ARG A 135 21.55 -9.67 -0.31
C ARG A 135 22.81 -8.85 -0.48
N LYS A 136 23.67 -8.85 0.55
CA LYS A 136 24.93 -8.09 0.58
C LYS A 136 26.01 -8.56 -0.41
N THR A 137 25.88 -9.73 -1.07
CA THR A 137 26.87 -10.25 -2.03
C THR A 137 26.27 -11.19 -3.10
N HIS A 138 26.74 -11.06 -4.35
CA HIS A 138 26.63 -12.06 -5.43
C HIS A 138 27.58 -13.25 -5.18
N SER A 139 27.44 -14.00 -4.09
CA SER A 139 28.10 -15.30 -4.01
C SER A 139 27.28 -16.30 -4.82
N SER A 140 27.71 -16.51 -6.07
CA SER A 140 27.14 -17.47 -7.03
C SER A 140 27.05 -18.91 -6.51
N GLU A 141 27.66 -19.22 -5.37
CA GLU A 141 27.59 -20.52 -4.70
C GLU A 141 26.37 -20.66 -3.76
N ASP A 142 25.79 -19.56 -3.24
CA ASP A 142 24.63 -19.59 -2.32
C ASP A 142 23.27 -19.38 -3.01
N ASP A 143 23.25 -19.00 -4.30
CA ASP A 143 22.01 -18.91 -5.07
C ASP A 143 21.37 -20.29 -5.33
N THR A 144 22.14 -21.37 -5.18
CA THR A 144 21.62 -22.75 -5.21
C THR A 144 20.90 -23.15 -3.91
N LYS A 145 21.01 -22.35 -2.83
CA LYS A 145 20.23 -22.48 -1.58
C LYS A 145 19.07 -21.48 -1.52
N LEU A 146 18.42 -21.22 -2.64
CA LEU A 146 17.06 -20.66 -2.68
C LEU A 146 16.00 -21.63 -2.07
N GLY A 147 16.43 -22.82 -1.61
CA GLY A 147 15.60 -24.03 -1.54
C GLY A 147 14.59 -24.15 -0.40
N SER A 148 14.57 -23.29 0.62
CA SER A 148 13.49 -23.34 1.62
C SER A 148 13.27 -22.00 2.30
N CYS A 149 12.09 -21.41 2.08
CA CYS A 149 11.59 -20.37 2.95
C CYS A 149 11.30 -20.94 4.34
N ILE A 150 11.53 -20.14 5.36
CA ILE A 150 11.11 -20.40 6.74
C ILE A 150 10.10 -19.34 7.16
N ALA A 151 9.09 -19.76 7.92
CA ALA A 151 8.13 -18.83 8.49
C ALA A 151 8.88 -17.83 9.39
N SER A 152 8.77 -16.55 9.06
CA SER A 152 9.55 -15.49 9.71
C SER A 152 8.68 -14.34 10.18
N ASP A 153 8.87 -13.91 11.42
CA ASP A 153 8.26 -12.68 11.93
C ASP A 153 9.19 -11.48 11.65
N VAL A 154 8.61 -10.40 11.14
CA VAL A 154 9.35 -9.17 10.82
C VAL A 154 8.83 -8.04 11.70
N TRP A 155 9.75 -7.43 12.43
CA TRP A 155 9.50 -6.40 13.43
C TRP A 155 10.17 -5.08 13.06
N GLY A 156 9.58 -3.98 13.50
CA GLY A 156 10.23 -2.69 13.50
C GLY A 156 11.25 -2.55 14.64
N PRO A 157 11.86 -1.37 14.76
CA PRO A 157 13.00 -1.17 15.65
C PRO A 157 12.60 -0.86 17.11
N THR A 158 11.31 -0.70 17.41
CA THR A 158 10.88 -0.25 18.75
C THR A 158 10.72 -1.42 19.73
N CYS A 159 10.66 -1.10 21.03
CA CYS A 159 10.39 -2.08 22.08
C CYS A 159 8.88 -2.38 22.23
N ASP A 160 8.04 -1.82 21.37
CA ASP A 160 6.60 -2.03 21.44
C ASP A 160 6.21 -3.35 20.75
N SER A 161 5.47 -4.18 21.48
CA SER A 161 4.87 -5.42 20.98
C SER A 161 3.92 -5.22 19.77
N TYR A 162 3.42 -4.00 19.54
CA TYR A 162 2.62 -3.67 18.36
C TYR A 162 3.46 -3.48 17.10
N ASP A 163 4.76 -3.20 17.22
CA ASP A 163 5.69 -2.89 16.12
C ASP A 163 6.11 -4.11 15.31
N LYS A 164 5.11 -4.87 14.87
CA LYS A 164 5.25 -6.02 14.00
C LYS A 164 4.78 -5.67 12.59
N VAL A 165 5.72 -5.61 11.65
CA VAL A 165 5.50 -5.36 10.22
C VAL A 165 4.77 -6.53 9.57
N GLY A 166 5.07 -7.77 9.95
CA GLY A 166 4.22 -8.90 9.64
C GLY A 166 4.64 -10.20 10.30
N SER A 167 3.71 -11.16 10.28
CA SER A 167 3.85 -12.44 10.97
C SER A 167 3.96 -13.56 9.95
N SER A 168 4.78 -14.58 10.25
CA SER A 168 4.88 -15.81 9.45
C SER A 168 5.08 -15.55 7.95
N MET A 169 5.92 -14.59 7.59
CA MET A 169 6.30 -14.34 6.21
C MET A 169 7.25 -15.44 5.73
N ASP A 170 6.98 -16.00 4.55
CA ASP A 170 7.87 -16.97 3.90
C ASP A 170 9.11 -16.27 3.34
N LEU A 171 10.18 -16.29 4.12
CA LEU A 171 11.46 -15.66 3.80
C LEU A 171 12.55 -16.75 3.80
N PRO A 172 13.52 -16.71 2.87
CA PRO A 172 14.74 -17.49 3.03
C PRO A 172 15.46 -17.06 4.31
N LEU A 173 16.46 -17.83 4.74
CA LEU A 173 17.29 -17.42 5.86
C LEU A 173 18.10 -16.17 5.48
N LEU A 174 17.94 -15.10 6.25
CA LEU A 174 18.60 -13.81 6.05
C LEU A 174 19.59 -13.50 7.18
N SER A 175 20.51 -12.60 6.89
CA SER A 175 21.56 -12.15 7.80
C SER A 175 21.40 -10.69 8.19
N VAL A 176 22.02 -10.31 9.31
CA VAL A 176 22.14 -8.90 9.69
C VAL A 176 22.91 -8.16 8.60
N GLY A 177 22.37 -7.02 8.16
CA GLY A 177 22.91 -6.23 7.06
C GLY A 177 22.37 -6.58 5.67
N ASP A 178 21.54 -7.63 5.54
CA ASP A 178 20.75 -7.83 4.31
C ASP A 178 19.65 -6.77 4.21
N TRP A 179 19.28 -6.42 2.99
CA TRP A 179 18.30 -5.41 2.68
C TRP A 179 17.01 -6.01 2.15
N LEU A 180 15.89 -5.38 2.50
CA LEU A 180 14.55 -5.72 2.03
C LEU A 180 13.98 -4.53 1.26
N PHE A 181 13.52 -4.80 0.05
CA PHE A 181 12.89 -3.84 -0.84
C PHE A 181 11.37 -4.03 -0.82
N TRP A 182 10.63 -2.99 -0.51
CA TRP A 182 9.18 -2.99 -0.36
C TRP A 182 8.57 -2.11 -1.46
N PRO A 183 8.00 -2.71 -2.52
CA PRO A 183 7.36 -1.94 -3.57
C PRO A 183 6.06 -1.30 -3.09
N ASP A 184 5.61 -0.31 -3.87
CA ASP A 184 4.30 0.33 -3.72
C ASP A 184 4.08 1.04 -2.37
N MET A 185 5.13 1.56 -1.74
CA MET A 185 5.10 2.18 -0.40
C MET A 185 4.86 3.70 -0.45
N GLY A 186 4.16 4.21 -1.45
CA GLY A 186 3.94 5.66 -1.61
C GLY A 186 2.66 6.21 -0.99
N ASP A 187 1.61 5.39 -0.83
CA ASP A 187 0.33 5.85 -0.31
C ASP A 187 0.28 5.77 1.22
N TYR A 188 0.02 6.91 1.86
CA TYR A 188 -0.18 7.03 3.31
C TYR A 188 1.01 6.60 4.18
N THR A 189 2.19 6.39 3.57
CA THR A 189 3.44 6.02 4.26
C THR A 189 4.11 7.25 4.87
N LEU A 190 4.50 8.22 4.04
CA LEU A 190 5.21 9.42 4.51
C LEU A 190 4.35 10.39 5.32
N THR A 191 3.03 10.32 5.18
CA THR A 191 2.10 11.25 5.82
C THR A 191 1.68 10.80 7.22
N LEU A 192 1.80 9.51 7.55
CA LEU A 192 1.38 8.95 8.83
C LEU A 192 2.56 8.55 9.74
N GLN A 193 3.79 8.73 9.28
CA GLN A 193 4.98 8.43 10.08
C GLN A 193 5.14 9.38 11.27
N SER A 194 5.58 8.80 12.38
CA SER A 194 5.95 9.50 13.62
C SER A 194 7.45 9.36 13.89
N SER A 195 7.94 10.05 14.92
CA SER A 195 9.29 9.84 15.47
C SER A 195 9.23 9.16 16.84
N PHE A 196 8.31 8.21 17.00
CA PHE A 196 8.20 7.41 18.22
C PHE A 196 9.54 6.70 18.52
N ASN A 197 9.92 6.65 19.79
CA ASN A 197 11.25 6.22 20.27
C ASN A 197 12.44 6.97 19.62
N SER A 198 12.23 8.19 19.11
CA SER A 198 13.25 9.03 18.45
C SER A 198 13.87 8.40 17.20
N TYR A 199 13.24 7.40 16.59
CA TYR A 199 13.70 6.87 15.32
C TYR A 199 13.53 7.90 14.21
N THR A 200 14.60 8.09 13.44
CA THR A 200 14.62 9.01 12.30
C THR A 200 13.77 8.47 11.16
N LYS A 201 13.07 9.38 10.48
CA LYS A 201 12.30 9.08 9.27
C LYS A 201 13.23 8.60 8.15
N ALA A 202 12.73 7.72 7.29
CA ALA A 202 13.48 7.24 6.14
C ALA A 202 13.88 8.41 5.21
N SER A 203 15.12 8.41 4.71
CA SER A 203 15.57 9.39 3.73
C SER A 203 14.89 9.17 2.39
N ILE A 204 14.44 10.24 1.73
CA ILE A 204 13.79 10.17 0.43
C ILE A 204 14.81 10.52 -0.66
N GLN A 205 14.94 9.64 -1.66
CA GLN A 205 15.71 9.89 -2.87
C GLN A 205 14.78 9.91 -4.07
N TYR A 206 14.77 11.02 -4.80
CA TYR A 206 13.99 11.17 -6.03
C TYR A 206 14.84 10.74 -7.22
N CYS A 207 14.33 9.77 -7.98
CA CYS A 207 14.97 9.29 -9.21
C CYS A 207 14.10 9.68 -10.41
N LYS A 208 14.74 10.10 -11.49
CA LYS A 208 14.10 10.34 -12.79
C LYS A 208 14.84 9.53 -13.84
N THR A 209 14.13 8.68 -14.58
CA THR A 209 14.67 8.10 -15.81
C THR A 209 14.54 9.12 -16.93
N ASN A 210 15.64 9.38 -17.65
CA ASN A 210 15.55 10.09 -18.92
C ASN A 210 14.93 9.12 -19.93
N ILE A 211 13.64 9.30 -20.21
CA ILE A 211 12.91 8.62 -21.28
C ILE A 211 12.89 9.57 -22.47
#